data_AF-A0A554UTH2-F1
#
_entry.id   AF-A0A554UTH2-F1
#
_cell.length_a   1.000
_cell.length_b   1.000
_cell.length_c   1.000
_cell.angle_alpha   90.00
_cell.angle_beta   90.00
_cell.angle_gamma   90.00
#
_symmetry.space_group_name_H-M   'P 1'
#
loop_
_entity.id
_entity.type
_entity.pdbx_description
1 polymer ?
#
loop_
_entity_poly.entity_id
_entity_poly.type
_entity_poly.pdbx_seq_one_letter_code
_entity_poly.pdbx_strand_id
1 'polypeptide(L)' 'MTESAIDRLCSETGISRDVVEGLGELDDTQLEVLRKIYANARDKREKDLLAATDAGLEVVPRLLRPAVKKVLFS' A
#
# COMPACT_ATOMS: atom_id res chain seq x y z
N MET A 1 5.50 -2.56 -31.66
CA MET A 1 5.21 -1.29 -30.95
C MET A 1 5.85 -1.40 -29.58
N THR A 2 6.73 -0.47 -29.22
CA THR A 2 7.38 -0.43 -27.91
C THR A 2 6.37 0.00 -26.86
N GLU A 3 6.12 -0.85 -25.87
CA GLU A 3 5.20 -0.57 -24.76
C GLU A 3 5.73 0.59 -23.91
N SER A 4 4.92 1.62 -23.67
CA SER A 4 5.35 2.78 -22.91
C SER A 4 5.42 2.46 -21.41
N ALA A 5 6.17 3.26 -20.63
CA ALA A 5 6.19 3.12 -19.18
C ALA A 5 4.81 3.33 -18.54
N ILE A 6 3.97 4.17 -19.14
CA ILE A 6 2.59 4.43 -18.70
C ILE A 6 1.74 3.19 -18.92
N ASP A 7 1.87 2.52 -20.07
CA ASP A 7 1.10 1.30 -20.37
C ASP A 7 1.41 0.19 -19.36
N ARG A 8 2.69 0.01 -19.03
CA ARG A 8 3.12 -0.94 -17.99
C ARG A 8 2.56 -0.60 -16.61
N LEU A 9 2.64 0.67 -16.20
CA LEU A 9 2.09 1.11 -14.92
C LEU A 9 0.58 0.89 -14.82
N CYS A 10 -0.17 1.21 -15.87
CA CYS A 10 -1.62 0.99 -15.92
C CYS A 10 -1.96 -0.50 -15.84
N SER A 11 -1.19 -1.36 -16.52
CA SER A 11 -1.37 -2.82 -16.50
C SER A 11 -1.10 -3.40 -15.10
N GLU A 12 -0.02 -2.99 -14.44
CA GLU A 12 0.37 -3.52 -13.12
C GLU A 12 -0.54 -3.05 -11.98
N THR A 13 -1.03 -1.82 -12.06
CA THR A 13 -1.80 -1.19 -10.97
C THR A 13 -3.30 -1.20 -11.21
N GLY A 14 -3.75 -1.41 -12.45
CA GLY A 14 -5.16 -1.24 -12.85
C GLY A 14 -5.63 0.22 -12.86
N ILE A 15 -4.73 1.18 -12.62
CA ILE A 15 -5.06 2.61 -12.67
C ILE A 15 -5.27 3.01 -14.13
N SER A 16 -6.32 3.77 -14.39
CA SER A 16 -6.63 4.22 -15.74
C SER A 16 -5.62 5.26 -16.23
N ARG A 17 -5.38 5.26 -17.54
CA ARG A 17 -4.36 6.11 -18.17
C ARG A 17 -4.61 7.60 -17.94
N ASP A 18 -5.86 8.03 -17.99
CA ASP A 18 -6.28 9.41 -17.73
C ASP A 18 -5.90 9.88 -16.32
N VAL A 19 -6.00 8.99 -15.33
CA VAL A 19 -5.58 9.30 -13.96
C VAL A 19 -4.05 9.45 -13.89
N VAL A 20 -3.29 8.57 -14.56
CA VAL A 20 -1.82 8.64 -14.58
C VAL A 20 -1.33 9.89 -15.31
N GLU A 21 -1.94 10.23 -16.44
CA GLU A 21 -1.60 11.43 -17.21
C GLU A 21 -1.91 12.71 -16.42
N GLY A 22 -3.04 12.75 -15.70
CA GLY A 22 -3.38 13.86 -14.80
C GLY A 22 -2.40 14.06 -13.64
N LEU A 23 -1.61 13.04 -13.24
CA LEU A 23 -0.54 13.21 -12.26
C LEU A 23 0.61 14.08 -12.80
N GLY A 24 0.80 14.12 -14.12
CA GLY A 24 1.82 14.95 -14.77
C GLY A 24 1.51 16.45 -14.76
N GLU A 25 0.25 16.82 -14.49
CA GLU A 25 -0.21 18.22 -14.42
C GLU A 25 -0.12 18.81 -13.01
N LEU A 26 0.25 17.99 -12.01
CA LEU A 26 0.32 18.43 -10.62
C LEU A 26 1.47 19.40 -10.41
N ASP A 27 1.18 20.52 -9.75
CA ASP A 27 2.22 21.41 -9.22
C ASP A 27 2.88 20.82 -7.97
N ASP A 28 4.00 21.41 -7.54
CA ASP A 28 4.76 20.94 -6.38
C ASP A 28 3.95 20.91 -5.07
N THR A 29 2.99 21.83 -4.91
CA THR A 29 2.14 21.88 -3.72
C THR A 29 1.13 20.74 -3.73
N GLN A 30 0.50 20.50 -4.87
CA GLN A 30 -0.45 19.40 -5.08
C GLN A 30 0.25 18.05 -4.95
N LEU A 31 1.47 17.93 -5.48
CA LEU A 31 2.30 16.74 -5.35
C LEU A 31 2.64 16.44 -3.88
N GLU A 32 2.98 17.46 -3.09
CA GLU A 32 3.27 17.31 -1.67
C GLU A 32 2.03 16.89 -0.86
N VAL A 33 0.84 17.42 -1.21
CA VAL A 33 -0.43 16.97 -0.63
C VAL A 33 -0.68 15.50 -0.95
N LEU A 34 -0.49 15.09 -2.21
CA LEU A 34 -0.68 13.70 -2.63
C LEU A 34 0.28 12.76 -1.88
N ARG A 35 1.56 13.16 -1.73
CA ARG A 35 2.56 12.40 -0.95
C ARG A 35 2.13 12.22 0.50
N LYS A 36 1.63 13.27 1.15
CA LYS A 36 1.13 13.19 2.53
C LYS A 36 -0.08 12.27 2.67
N ILE A 37 -1.04 12.37 1.75
CA ILE A 37 -2.22 11.50 1.73
C ILE A 37 -1.80 10.04 1.55
N TYR A 38 -0.88 9.78 0.62
CA TYR A 38 -0.36 8.42 0.38
C TYR A 38 0.38 7.87 1.59
N ALA A 39 1.25 8.65 2.23
CA ALA A 39 1.94 8.24 3.45
C ALA A 39 0.96 7.88 4.57
N ASN A 40 -0.06 8.71 4.79
CA ASN A 40 -1.10 8.45 5.78
C ASN A 40 -1.90 7.17 5.46
N ALA A 41 -2.23 6.94 4.18
CA ALA A 41 -2.94 5.74 3.76
C ALA A 41 -2.09 4.47 3.96
N ARG A 42 -0.79 4.55 3.65
CA ARG A 42 0.17 3.45 3.89
C ARG A 42 0.26 3.11 5.37
N ASP A 43 0.48 4.11 6.22
CA ASP A 43 0.64 3.92 7.66
C ASP A 43 -0.67 3.41 8.30
N LYS A 44 -1.83 3.85 7.79
CA LYS A 44 -3.12 3.30 8.21
C LYS A 44 -3.24 1.82 7.82
N ARG A 45 -2.91 1.45 6.59
CA ARG A 45 -2.96 0.06 6.13
C ARG A 45 -2.04 -0.85 6.94
N GLU A 46 -0.85 -0.38 7.30
CA GLU A 46 0.08 -1.11 8.17
C GLU A 46 -0.55 -1.35 9.56
N LYS A 47 -1.14 -0.32 10.17
CA LYS A 47 -1.85 -0.45 11.45
C LYS A 47 -3.02 -1.43 11.35
N ASP A 48 -3.81 -1.35 10.28
CA ASP A 48 -4.96 -2.22 10.08
C ASP A 48 -4.52 -3.68 9.90
N LEU A 49 -3.43 -3.94 9.18
CA LEU A 49 -2.84 -5.27 9.03
C LEU A 49 -2.30 -5.83 10.35
N LEU A 50 -1.61 -5.00 11.13
CA LEU A 50 -1.13 -5.38 12.46
C LEU A 50 -2.30 -5.71 13.38
N ALA A 51 -3.34 -4.88 13.40
CA ALA A 51 -4.54 -5.10 14.19
C ALA A 51 -5.29 -6.38 13.77
N ALA A 52 -5.43 -6.62 12.47
CA ALA A 52 -6.04 -7.84 11.94
C ALA A 52 -5.22 -9.09 12.30
N THR A 53 -3.90 -8.99 12.26
CA THR A 53 -3.01 -10.08 12.67
C THR A 53 -3.11 -10.34 14.17
N ASP A 54 -3.17 -9.29 14.98
CA ASP A 54 -3.32 -9.41 16.43
C ASP A 54 -4.66 -10.03 16.81
N ALA A 55 -5.75 -9.63 16.16
CA ALA A 55 -7.07 -10.25 16.31
C ALA A 55 -7.05 -11.73 15.88
N GLY A 56 -6.42 -12.04 14.74
CA GLY A 56 -6.25 -13.42 14.28
C GLY A 56 -5.35 -14.28 15.17
N LEU A 57 -4.49 -13.67 15.98
CA LEU A 57 -3.65 -14.36 16.96
C LEU A 57 -4.36 -14.59 18.29
N GLU A 58 -5.55 -14.02 18.50
CA GLU A 58 -6.33 -14.30 19.71
C GLU A 58 -6.69 -15.77 19.86
N VAL A 59 -6.93 -16.44 18.73
CA VAL A 59 -7.19 -17.89 18.63
C VAL A 59 -5.93 -18.75 18.87
N VAL A 60 -4.73 -18.14 18.80
CA VAL A 60 -3.45 -18.82 19.06
C VAL A 60 -3.10 -18.72 20.55
N PRO A 61 -2.70 -19.83 21.20
CA PRO A 61 -2.21 -19.80 22.58
C PRO A 61 -1.11 -18.75 22.77
N ARG A 62 -1.21 -17.95 23.84
CA ARG A 62 -0.34 -16.76 24.06
C ARG A 62 1.16 -17.04 23.94
N LEU A 63 1.62 -18.22 24.36
CA LEU A 63 3.02 -18.65 24.28
C LEU A 63 3.52 -18.87 22.85
N LEU A 64 2.63 -19.19 21.90
CA LEU A 64 2.96 -19.48 20.50
C LEU A 64 2.84 -18.26 19.59
N ARG A 65 2.12 -17.21 20.01
CA ARG A 65 1.92 -15.98 19.23
C ARG A 65 3.22 -15.35 18.71
N PRO A 66 4.32 -15.26 19.48
CA PRO A 66 5.57 -14.68 18.99
C PRO A 66 6.17 -15.48 17.83
N ALA A 67 6.10 -16.80 17.90
CA ALA A 67 6.60 -17.69 16.84
C ALA A 67 5.76 -17.55 15.56
N VAL A 68 4.42 -17.48 15.68
CA VAL A 68 3.52 -17.29 14.55
C VAL A 68 3.71 -15.91 13.89
N LYS A 69 3.85 -14.84 14.68
CA LYS A 69 4.19 -13.51 14.15
C LYS A 69 5.50 -13.54 13.35
N LYS A 70 6.51 -14.23 13.88
CA LYS A 70 7.82 -14.34 13.22
C LYS A 70 7.74 -15.06 11.87
N VAL A 71 6.80 -15.99 11.69
CA VAL A 71 6.59 -16.68 10.41
C VAL A 71 5.77 -15.83 9.43
N LEU A 72 4.77 -15.09 9.90
CA LEU A 72 3.89 -14.27 9.06
C LEU A 72 4.56 -12.98 8.55
N PHE A 73 5.55 -12.46 9.29
CA PHE A 73 6.24 -11.21 8.99
C PHE A 73 7.75 -11.39 8.68
N SER A 74 8.19 -12.62 8.37
CA SER A 74 9.55 -12.89 7.86
C SER A 74 9.63 -12.81 6.35
#